data_AF-A0AAV3L1E2-F1
#
_entry.id   AF-A0AAV3L1E2-F1
#
_cell.length_a   1.000
_cell.length_b   1.000
_cell.length_c   1.000
_cell.angle_alpha   90.00
_cell.angle_beta   90.00
_cell.angle_gamma   90.00
#
_symmetry.space_group_name_H-M   'P 1'
#
loop_
_entity.id
_entity.type
_entity.pdbx_description
1 polymer ?
#
loop_
_entity_poly.entity_id
_entity_poly.type
_entity_poly.pdbx_seq_one_letter_code
_entity_poly.pdbx_strand_id
1 'polypeptide(L)' 'YRKIEYIPDFTFYKNGKLVKVVDVKGMQTKDFKIKAKLFCSQYRVPLILAKKYRNTFKEERF' A
#
# COMPACT_ATOMS: atom_id res chain seq x y z
N TYR A 1 3.57 -24.74 -1.30
CA TYR A 1 2.75 -23.51 -1.24
C TYR A 1 3.65 -22.30 -1.49
N ARG A 2 3.33 -21.45 -2.47
CA ARG A 2 4.07 -20.20 -2.71
C ARG A 2 3.46 -19.11 -1.84
N LYS A 3 4.27 -18.49 -0.98
CA LYS A 3 3.81 -17.44 -0.07
C LYS A 3 3.30 -16.25 -0.90
N ILE A 4 2.10 -15.76 -0.57
CA ILE A 4 1.57 -14.54 -1.17
C ILE A 4 2.07 -13.38 -0.33
N GLU A 5 3.16 -12.75 -0.76
CA GLU A 5 3.71 -11.58 -0.10
C GLU A 5 3.19 -10.30 -0.75
N TYR A 6 2.88 -9.32 0.10
CA TYR A 6 2.59 -7.95 -0.29
C TYR A 6 3.78 -7.09 0.09
N ILE A 7 4.43 -6.49 -0.90
CA ILE A 7 5.63 -5.65 -0.73
C ILE A 7 5.25 -4.25 -1.22
N PRO A 8 5.02 -3.28 -0.31
CA PRO A 8 4.76 -1.89 -0.68
C PRO A 8 6.06 -1.19 -1.13
N ASP A 9 5.93 -0.12 -1.91
CA ASP A 9 7.09 0.67 -2.37
C ASP A 9 7.75 1.44 -1.22
N PHE A 10 6.95 1.96 -0.28
CA PHE A 10 7.43 2.70 0.88
C PHE A 10 6.74 2.26 2.17
N THR A 11 7.53 2.22 3.25
CA THR A 11 7.06 1.91 4.60
C THR A 11 7.54 2.98 5.57
N PHE A 12 6.63 3.43 6.43
CA PHE A 12 6.90 4.47 7.42
C PHE A 12 6.82 3.85 8.81
N TYR A 13 7.93 3.94 9.53
CA TYR A 13 8.03 3.47 10.91
C TYR A 13 8.17 4.66 11.86
N LYS A 14 7.47 4.58 13.00
CA LYS A 14 7.63 5.51 14.12
C LYS A 14 7.94 4.68 15.36
N ASN A 15 9.09 4.92 15.97
CA ASN A 15 9.56 4.18 17.15
C ASN A 15 9.54 2.65 16.93
N GLY A 16 9.97 2.19 15.75
CA GLY A 16 9.98 0.77 15.38
C GLY A 16 8.61 0.16 15.03
N LYS A 17 7.50 0.92 15.15
CA LYS A 17 6.17 0.47 14.77
C LYS A 17 5.81 0.96 13.38
N LEU A 18 5.28 0.08 12.54
CA LEU A 18 4.76 0.46 11.22
C LEU A 18 3.53 1.34 11.40
N VAL A 19 3.55 2.56 10.85
CA VAL A 19 2.46 3.53 11.01
C VAL A 19 1.73 3.83 9.70
N LYS A 20 2.39 3.70 8.55
CA LYS A 20 1.82 3.96 7.24
C LYS A 20 2.61 3.18 6.19
N VAL A 21 1.92 2.72 5.16
CA VAL A 21 2.55 2.23 3.93
C VAL A 21 2.07 3.05 2.75
N VAL A 22 2.96 3.31 1.80
CA VAL A 22 2.64 4.00 0.56
C VAL A 22 3.04 3.12 -0.61
N ASP A 23 2.14 3.00 -1.57
CA ASP A 23 2.26 2.14 -2.73
C ASP A 23 1.93 2.97 -3.99
N VAL A 24 2.90 3.09 -4.89
CA VAL A 24 2.80 3.93 -6.09
C VAL A 24 2.17 3.12 -7.21
N LYS A 25 0.95 3.49 -7.64
CA LYS A 25 0.24 2.78 -8.70
C LYS A 25 -0.43 3.73 -9.68
N GLY A 26 -0.24 3.43 -10.96
CA GLY A 26 -1.03 4.01 -12.05
C GLY A 26 -2.37 3.28 -12.24
N MET A 27 -2.34 1.94 -12.26
CA MET A 27 -3.51 1.09 -12.43
C MET A 27 -3.63 0.08 -11.27
N GLN A 28 -4.82 -0.05 -10.70
CA GLN A 28 -5.09 -1.06 -9.67
C GLN A 28 -5.62 -2.35 -10.32
N THR A 29 -4.87 -3.43 -10.22
CA THR A 29 -5.32 -4.76 -10.65
C THR A 29 -6.21 -5.42 -9.58
N LYS A 30 -6.99 -6.44 -9.96
CA LYS A 30 -7.80 -7.21 -9.00
C LYS A 30 -6.93 -7.89 -7.94
N ASP A 31 -5.81 -8.46 -8.34
CA ASP A 31 -4.86 -9.12 -7.44
C ASP A 31 -4.26 -8.15 -6.42
N PHE A 32 -3.93 -6.94 -6.86
CA PHE A 32 -3.47 -5.88 -5.96
C PHE A 32 -4.53 -5.58 -4.90
N LYS A 33 -5.80 -5.40 -5.31
CA LYS A 33 -6.89 -5.12 -4.37
C LYS A 33 -7.06 -6.22 -3.33
N ILE A 34 -6.93 -7.49 -3.72
CA ILE A 34 -7.01 -8.63 -2.80
C ILE A 34 -5.85 -8.59 -1.80
N LYS A 35 -4.62 -8.43 -2.29
CA LYS A 35 -3.42 -8.38 -1.43
C LYS A 35 -3.44 -7.19 -0.46
N ALA A 36 -3.82 -6.01 -0.96
CA ALA A 36 -3.94 -4.80 -0.14
C ALA A 36 -5.04 -4.93 0.91
N LYS A 37 -6.20 -5.53 0.57
CA LYS A 37 -7.26 -5.81 1.53
C LYS A 37 -6.83 -6.79 2.62
N LEU A 38 -6.12 -7.86 2.25
CA LEU A 38 -5.54 -8.82 3.20
C LEU A 38 -4.53 -8.13 4.13
N PHE A 39 -3.63 -7.31 3.57
CA PHE A 39 -2.65 -6.56 4.34
C PHE A 39 -3.33 -5.59 5.34
N CYS A 40 -4.28 -4.79 4.89
CA CYS A 40 -5.04 -3.87 5.75
C CYS A 40 -5.78 -4.62 6.87
N SER A 41 -6.33 -5.80 6.58
CA SER A 41 -6.99 -6.64 7.59
C SER A 41 -6.02 -7.19 8.63
N GLN A 42 -4.85 -7.65 8.20
CA GLN A 42 -3.84 -8.27 9.07
C GLN A 42 -3.13 -7.23 9.96
N TYR A 43 -2.66 -6.13 9.37
CA TYR A 43 -1.80 -5.16 10.07
C TYR A 43 -2.57 -3.96 10.61
N ARG A 44 -3.79 -3.69 10.13
CA ARG A 44 -4.64 -2.54 10.52
C ARG A 44 -3.93 -1.18 10.42
N VAL A 45 -2.92 -1.08 9.56
CA VAL A 45 -2.21 0.17 9.26
C VAL A 45 -2.79 0.83 8.02
N PRO A 46 -2.76 2.17 7.92
CA PRO A 46 -3.22 2.86 6.72
C PRO A 46 -2.33 2.54 5.52
N LEU A 47 -2.96 2.07 4.44
CA LEU A 47 -2.36 1.89 3.12
C LEU A 47 -2.79 3.06 2.23
N ILE A 48 -1.79 3.77 1.71
CA ILE A 48 -1.97 4.94 0.86
C ILE A 48 -1.49 4.61 -0.54
N LEU A 49 -2.34 4.89 -1.53
CA LEU A 49 -2.01 4.79 -2.93
C LEU A 49 -1.52 6.14 -3.43
N ALA A 50 -0.29 6.18 -3.92
CA ALA A 50 0.24 7.35 -4.61
C ALA A 50 -0.03 7.23 -6.11
N LYS A 51 -0.95 8.06 -6.63
CA LYS A 51 -1.28 8.13 -8.06
C LYS A 51 -0.54 9.30 -8.69
N LYS A 52 0.26 9.03 -9.73
CA LYS A 52 0.91 10.09 -10.52
C LYS A 52 -0.14 10.91 -11.26
N TYR A 53 -0.07 12.22 -11.11
CA TYR A 53 -0.97 13.18 -11.74
C TYR A 53 -0.16 14.32 -12.38
N ARG A 54 0.01 14.30 -13.70
CA ARG A 54 0.86 15.24 -14.45
C ARG A 54 2.23 15.41 -13.77
N ASN A 55 2.42 16.50 -13.03
CA ASN A 55 3.67 16.88 -12.37
C ASN A 55 3.68 16.66 -10.85
N THR A 56 2.65 16.00 -10.29
CA THR A 56 2.53 15.73 -8.85
C THR A 56 2.06 14.31 -8.57
N PHE A 57 2.02 13.91 -7.31
CA PHE A 57 1.39 12.68 -6.84
C PHE A 57 0.23 13.03 -5.91
N LYS A 58 -0.91 12.36 -6.11
CA LYS A 58 -2.04 12.43 -5.18
C LYS A 58 -2.07 11.18 -4.33
N GLU A 59 -2.20 11.38 -3.03
CA GLU A 59 -2.41 10.31 -2.06
C GLU A 59 -3.89 9.98 -1.96
N GLU A 60 -4.24 8.71 -2.08
CA GLU A 60 -5.59 8.19 -1.91
C GLU A 60 -5.57 7.05 -0.89
N ARG A 61 -6.49 7.03 0.05
CA ARG A 61 -6.57 5.94 1.03
C ARG A 61 -7.22 4.72 0.39
N PHE A 62 -6.58 3.56 0.56
CA PHE A 62 -7.13 2.28 0.11
C PHE A 62 -8.29 1.80 0.98
#